data_AF-A0A0M9AJ66-F1
#
_entry.id   AF-A0A0M9AJ66-F1
#
_cell.length_a   1.000
_cell.length_b   1.000
_cell.length_c   1.000
_cell.angle_alpha   90.00
_cell.angle_beta   90.00
_cell.angle_gamma   90.00
#
_symmetry.space_group_name_H-M   'P 1'
#
loop_
_entity.id
_entity.type
_entity.pdbx_description
1 polymer ?
#
loop_
_entity_poly.entity_id
_entity_poly.type
_entity_poly.pdbx_seq_one_letter_code
_entity_poly.pdbx_strand_id
1 'polypeptide(L)'
;MGDKDLTVGVLSLHSSKESKAILNAVDEMGYDTEWLRTENTAIGVTDGDMTLEPSVDVVANRLLLSSDEHPAEGIGLGMTISRLAPMLNEPMAATTALHKFASAAALADAGVPVPDALLALSSDLLNEERDRFGDRAVYKTAIGTHGGGTWMVDMENQVNAQVGGRYAFLQEYMEHDEKRHHDLRVYVVGDQIVGAMNRYAPEGEWRTNVALGGEVEDMTGGLPERVREIALDSVEAIGLDYAGVDIVQSDDGYYVLEVNPTAGFRGLFKASGVSPAPYIAQLAIERAGGSVDDETVERLSDRLDDSKPACTPKKPQPQAQENVVVGYIEEVVVTGTQGTKSVLAKSDTGATRTSIDAKLAAEIGTGPILDIVKIKSGSLKSGRSRPVVDLVVGVGGTQHTVTASVEDRGHMDYPLLLGRDILKHYQVDVTRRADDESDVETEEEEQSEE
;
A
#
# COMPACT_ATOMS: atom_id res chain seq x y z
N MET A 1 27.79 -0.81 -31.87
CA MET A 1 27.36 -1.51 -30.64
C MET A 1 25.85 -1.37 -30.68
N GLY A 2 25.12 -2.45 -30.96
CA GLY A 2 23.66 -2.37 -31.04
C GLY A 2 23.13 -1.85 -29.71
N ASP A 3 22.11 -0.99 -29.77
CA ASP A 3 21.35 -0.61 -28.59
C ASP A 3 21.04 -1.89 -27.82
N LYS A 4 21.49 -1.94 -26.56
CA LYS A 4 20.96 -2.97 -25.66
C LYS A 4 19.45 -2.77 -25.64
N ASP A 5 18.70 -3.86 -25.71
CA ASP A 5 17.25 -3.84 -25.45
C ASP A 5 17.06 -3.42 -23.96
N LEU A 6 17.06 -2.10 -23.73
CA LEU A 6 16.97 -1.48 -22.42
C LEU A 6 15.56 -1.72 -21.89
N THR A 7 15.47 -2.26 -20.68
CA THR A 7 14.20 -2.62 -20.04
C THR A 7 13.88 -1.66 -18.90
N VAL A 8 12.75 -0.96 -18.99
CA VAL A 8 12.21 -0.12 -17.90
C VAL A 8 11.25 -0.94 -17.05
N GLY A 9 11.58 -1.09 -15.76
CA GLY A 9 10.69 -1.64 -14.75
C GLY A 9 9.72 -0.59 -14.20
N VAL A 10 8.46 -0.93 -14.00
CA VAL A 10 7.52 -0.10 -13.19
C VAL A 10 7.13 -0.86 -11.94
N LEU A 11 7.56 -0.38 -10.77
CA LEU A 11 7.29 -1.00 -9.48
C LEU A 11 5.95 -0.52 -8.92
N SER A 12 4.92 -1.37 -9.04
CA SER A 12 3.56 -1.06 -8.58
C SER A 12 2.80 -2.33 -8.23
N LEU A 13 2.65 -2.59 -6.93
CA LEU A 13 1.95 -3.78 -6.42
C LEU A 13 0.42 -3.69 -6.60
N HIS A 14 -0.11 -2.48 -6.76
CA HIS A 14 -1.52 -2.23 -7.08
C HIS A 14 -1.70 -2.00 -8.59
N SER A 15 -2.92 -2.21 -9.08
CA SER A 15 -3.28 -1.87 -10.47
C SER A 15 -3.72 -0.41 -10.54
N SER A 16 -2.83 0.48 -10.98
CA SER A 16 -3.17 1.87 -11.29
C SER A 16 -3.25 2.11 -12.80
N LYS A 17 -3.91 3.20 -13.21
CA LYS A 17 -3.94 3.63 -14.62
C LYS A 17 -2.62 4.27 -15.00
N GLU A 18 -2.03 4.97 -14.04
CA GLU A 18 -0.76 5.69 -14.14
C GLU A 18 0.40 4.74 -14.46
N SER A 19 0.52 3.61 -13.74
CA SER A 19 1.58 2.63 -14.00
C SER A 19 1.44 2.00 -15.39
N LYS A 20 0.21 1.75 -15.85
CA LYS A 20 -0.03 1.26 -17.22
C LYS A 20 0.35 2.27 -18.28
N ALA A 21 0.00 3.54 -18.07
CA ALA A 21 0.35 4.60 -19.00
C ALA A 21 1.86 4.77 -19.14
N ILE A 22 2.62 4.65 -18.05
CA ILE A 22 4.10 4.68 -18.10
C ILE A 22 4.62 3.48 -18.90
N LEU A 23 4.15 2.26 -18.60
CA LEU A 23 4.55 1.05 -19.33
C LEU A 23 4.23 1.14 -20.83
N ASN A 24 3.02 1.56 -21.19
CA ASN A 24 2.61 1.68 -22.59
C ASN A 24 3.42 2.77 -23.32
N ALA A 25 3.77 3.87 -22.64
CA ALA A 25 4.60 4.92 -23.23
C ALA A 25 6.03 4.43 -23.54
N VAL A 26 6.65 3.68 -22.62
CA VAL A 26 7.99 3.09 -22.86
C VAL A 26 7.95 2.10 -24.04
N ASP A 27 6.95 1.21 -24.08
CA ASP A 27 6.77 0.23 -25.16
C ASP A 27 6.62 0.92 -26.53
N GLU A 28 5.83 2.00 -26.60
CA GLU A 28 5.63 2.74 -27.83
C GLU A 28 6.83 3.61 -28.24
N MET A 29 7.70 3.97 -27.30
CA MET A 29 9.02 4.57 -27.58
C MET A 29 10.03 3.54 -28.11
N GLY A 30 9.68 2.25 -28.14
CA GLY A 30 10.49 1.18 -28.70
C GLY A 30 11.44 0.50 -27.71
N TYR A 31 11.18 0.63 -26.41
CA TYR A 31 11.98 0.04 -25.33
C TYR A 31 11.21 -1.07 -24.61
N ASP A 32 11.94 -2.02 -24.02
CA ASP A 32 11.33 -3.13 -23.29
C ASP A 32 10.77 -2.65 -21.95
N THR A 33 9.73 -3.35 -21.47
CA THR A 33 9.06 -3.00 -20.22
C THR A 33 8.76 -4.21 -19.36
N GLU A 34 8.89 -4.03 -18.05
CA GLU A 34 8.51 -5.03 -17.07
C GLU A 34 7.67 -4.42 -15.97
N TRP A 35 6.49 -4.99 -15.73
CA TRP A 35 5.68 -4.58 -14.58
C TRP A 35 6.09 -5.42 -13.37
N LEU A 36 6.80 -4.80 -12.43
CA LEU A 36 7.22 -5.44 -11.18
C LEU A 36 6.03 -5.47 -10.20
N ARG A 37 5.46 -6.67 -10.01
CA ARG A 37 4.30 -6.94 -9.16
C ARG A 37 4.53 -8.10 -8.19
N THR A 38 3.61 -8.26 -7.24
CA THR A 38 3.63 -9.34 -6.24
C THR A 38 3.68 -10.73 -6.88
N GLU A 39 3.02 -10.93 -8.03
CA GLU A 39 2.92 -12.23 -8.67
C GLU A 39 4.13 -12.67 -9.50
N ASN A 40 5.06 -11.77 -9.82
CA ASN A 40 6.19 -12.06 -10.73
C ASN A 40 7.54 -11.53 -10.27
N THR A 41 7.61 -10.71 -9.23
CA THR A 41 8.88 -10.09 -8.80
C THR A 41 9.55 -10.95 -7.74
N ALA A 42 10.79 -11.36 -8.00
CA ALA A 42 11.62 -12.08 -7.05
C ALA A 42 12.98 -11.38 -6.91
N ILE A 43 13.51 -11.37 -5.68
CA ILE A 43 14.84 -10.86 -5.37
C ILE A 43 15.63 -12.00 -4.76
N GLY A 44 16.74 -12.35 -5.39
CA GLY A 44 17.64 -13.42 -4.95
C GLY A 44 18.89 -12.86 -4.29
N VAL A 45 19.43 -13.60 -3.33
CA VAL A 45 20.82 -13.45 -2.89
C VAL A 45 21.46 -14.83 -2.91
N THR A 46 22.44 -15.05 -3.78
CA THR A 46 23.14 -16.33 -3.91
C THR A 46 24.62 -16.06 -4.00
N ASP A 47 25.41 -16.72 -3.15
CA ASP A 47 26.87 -16.56 -3.08
C ASP A 47 27.35 -15.09 -2.91
N GLY A 48 26.51 -14.24 -2.32
CA GLY A 48 26.79 -12.82 -2.10
C GLY A 48 26.35 -11.89 -3.24
N ASP A 49 25.90 -12.44 -4.36
CA ASP A 49 25.37 -11.68 -5.48
C ASP A 49 23.85 -11.53 -5.36
N MET A 50 23.36 -10.31 -5.59
CA MET A 50 21.94 -10.01 -5.60
C MET A 50 21.38 -10.06 -7.04
N THR A 51 20.17 -10.57 -7.22
CA THR A 51 19.47 -10.59 -8.51
C THR A 51 18.04 -10.07 -8.38
N LEU A 52 17.53 -9.47 -9.45
CA LEU A 52 16.13 -9.08 -9.61
C LEU A 52 15.54 -9.85 -10.80
N GLU A 53 14.40 -10.50 -10.58
CA GLU A 53 13.62 -11.17 -11.62
C GLU A 53 12.21 -10.56 -11.67
N PRO A 54 11.72 -10.10 -12.83
CA PRO A 54 12.47 -9.95 -14.09
C PRO A 54 13.58 -8.89 -13.98
N SER A 55 14.65 -9.04 -14.78
CA SER A 55 15.75 -8.09 -14.82
C SER A 55 15.35 -6.82 -15.54
N VAL A 56 15.76 -5.66 -15.01
CA VAL A 56 15.46 -4.34 -15.57
C VAL A 56 16.69 -3.44 -15.42
N ASP A 57 16.83 -2.44 -16.30
CA ASP A 57 17.95 -1.50 -16.29
C ASP A 57 17.67 -0.25 -15.42
N VAL A 58 16.38 0.05 -15.18
CA VAL A 58 15.91 1.19 -14.37
C VAL A 58 14.50 0.90 -13.85
N VAL A 59 14.12 1.50 -12.72
CA VAL A 59 12.79 1.32 -12.13
C VAL A 59 12.07 2.64 -11.92
N ALA A 60 10.89 2.80 -12.52
CA ALA A 60 9.92 3.81 -12.10
C ALA A 60 9.12 3.30 -10.87
N ASN A 61 9.47 3.80 -9.69
CA ASN A 61 8.84 3.53 -8.41
C ASN A 61 7.47 4.21 -8.30
N ARG A 62 6.44 3.37 -8.26
CA ARG A 62 5.03 3.76 -8.11
C ARG A 62 4.40 3.07 -6.92
N LEU A 63 5.17 2.72 -5.87
CA LEU A 63 4.63 2.15 -4.64
C LEU A 63 3.71 3.14 -3.93
N LEU A 64 2.45 2.72 -3.71
CA LEU A 64 1.46 3.53 -3.00
C LEU A 64 1.53 3.29 -1.49
N LEU A 65 2.59 3.82 -0.87
CA LEU A 65 2.91 3.60 0.55
C LEU A 65 1.89 4.23 1.51
N SER A 66 1.21 5.29 1.07
CA SER A 66 0.33 6.10 1.90
C SER A 66 -0.98 5.41 2.31
N SER A 67 -1.45 4.46 1.50
CA SER A 67 -2.63 3.63 1.79
C SER A 67 -2.27 2.26 2.39
N ASP A 68 -0.98 1.95 2.52
CA ASP A 68 -0.52 0.70 3.10
C ASP A 68 -0.68 0.74 4.63
N GLU A 69 -1.06 -0.39 5.21
CA GLU A 69 -1.12 -0.58 6.67
C GLU A 69 0.30 -0.69 7.24
N HIS A 70 1.23 -1.25 6.45
CA HIS A 70 2.62 -1.51 6.82
C HIS A 70 3.59 -0.86 5.81
N PRO A 71 3.63 0.48 5.71
CA PRO A 71 4.46 1.18 4.71
C PRO A 71 5.95 0.82 4.79
N ALA A 72 6.44 0.39 5.96
CA ALA A 72 7.82 -0.06 6.15
C ALA A 72 8.20 -1.23 5.23
N GLU A 73 7.29 -2.16 4.95
CA GLU A 73 7.53 -3.28 4.04
C GLU A 73 7.74 -2.78 2.60
N GLY A 74 6.88 -1.85 2.15
CA GLY A 74 7.03 -1.22 0.83
C GLY A 74 8.31 -0.39 0.72
N ILE A 75 8.70 0.34 1.77
CA ILE A 75 9.96 1.08 1.82
C ILE A 75 11.15 0.12 1.73
N GLY A 76 11.14 -0.96 2.51
CA GLY A 76 12.18 -1.99 2.49
C GLY A 76 12.31 -2.67 1.13
N LEU A 77 11.19 -2.97 0.47
CA LEU A 77 11.17 -3.49 -0.89
C LEU A 77 11.81 -2.52 -1.88
N GLY A 78 11.40 -1.24 -1.84
CA GLY A 78 11.99 -0.18 -2.67
C GLY A 78 13.49 -0.04 -2.44
N MET A 79 13.93 0.00 -1.18
CA MET A 79 15.35 0.04 -0.82
C MET A 79 16.12 -1.16 -1.37
N THR A 80 15.53 -2.35 -1.31
CA THR A 80 16.17 -3.56 -1.83
C THR A 80 16.34 -3.50 -3.34
N ILE A 81 15.30 -3.11 -4.07
CA ILE A 81 15.33 -2.99 -5.54
C ILE A 81 16.28 -1.87 -5.99
N SER A 82 16.34 -0.74 -5.27
CA SER A 82 17.26 0.38 -5.58
C SER A 82 18.75 0.00 -5.52
N ARG A 83 19.10 -1.12 -4.87
CA ARG A 83 20.47 -1.67 -4.89
C ARG A 83 20.82 -2.40 -6.18
N LEU A 84 19.80 -2.80 -6.93
CA LEU A 84 19.91 -3.65 -8.12
C LEU A 84 19.78 -2.86 -9.43
N ALA A 85 18.98 -1.78 -9.42
CA ALA A 85 18.81 -0.88 -10.56
C ALA A 85 18.55 0.56 -10.08
N PRO A 86 18.99 1.60 -10.84
CA PRO A 86 18.60 2.99 -10.61
C PRO A 86 17.08 3.14 -10.48
N MET A 87 16.60 4.01 -9.59
CA MET A 87 15.17 4.13 -9.28
C MET A 87 14.67 5.58 -9.31
N LEU A 88 13.50 5.77 -9.92
CA LEU A 88 12.78 7.05 -10.02
C LEU A 88 11.38 6.88 -9.42
N ASN A 89 10.96 7.44 -8.29
CA ASN A 89 11.71 8.14 -7.28
C ASN A 89 12.48 7.18 -6.37
N GLU A 90 13.64 7.61 -5.87
CA GLU A 90 14.39 6.90 -4.84
C GLU A 90 13.55 6.65 -3.56
N PRO A 91 13.69 5.50 -2.88
CA PRO A 91 12.83 5.11 -1.76
C PRO A 91 12.85 6.10 -0.59
N MET A 92 14.00 6.71 -0.29
CA MET A 92 14.12 7.68 0.80
C MET A 92 13.44 9.02 0.49
N ALA A 93 13.53 9.48 -0.75
CA ALA A 93 12.81 10.67 -1.20
C ALA A 93 11.30 10.44 -1.17
N ALA A 94 10.84 9.29 -1.69
CA ALA A 94 9.44 8.89 -1.63
C ALA A 94 8.92 8.77 -0.19
N THR A 95 9.76 8.28 0.74
CA THR A 95 9.43 8.20 2.18
C THR A 95 9.33 9.60 2.83
N THR A 96 10.20 10.52 2.46
CA THR A 96 10.16 11.91 2.93
C THR A 96 8.88 12.61 2.45
N ALA A 97 8.50 12.39 1.19
CA ALA A 97 7.26 12.91 0.60
C ALA A 97 5.98 12.27 1.20
N LEU A 98 6.06 10.99 1.59
CA LEU A 98 4.97 10.26 2.24
C LEU A 98 4.57 10.88 3.59
N HIS A 99 5.54 11.37 4.35
CA HIS A 99 5.34 11.94 5.68
C HIS A 99 5.22 13.47 5.59
N LYS A 100 3.99 13.99 5.65
CA LYS A 100 3.66 15.41 5.39
C LYS A 100 4.53 16.40 6.18
N PHE A 101 4.76 16.13 7.46
CA PHE A 101 5.58 17.01 8.30
C PHE A 101 7.09 16.92 7.96
N ALA A 102 7.55 15.77 7.46
CA ALA A 102 8.93 15.62 7.02
C ALA A 102 9.15 16.33 5.68
N SER A 103 8.16 16.25 4.78
CA SER A 103 8.14 17.06 3.56
C SER A 103 8.16 18.54 3.89
N ALA A 104 7.28 19.01 4.79
CA ALA A 104 7.25 20.41 5.20
C ALA A 104 8.58 20.86 5.82
N ALA A 105 9.22 20.03 6.64
CA ALA A 105 10.53 20.33 7.20
C ALA A 105 11.64 20.43 6.12
N ALA A 106 11.66 19.51 5.15
CA ALA A 106 12.63 19.56 4.05
C ALA A 106 12.44 20.80 3.17
N LEU A 107 11.19 21.17 2.87
CA LEU A 107 10.86 22.37 2.11
C LEU A 107 11.26 23.64 2.87
N ALA A 108 10.96 23.73 4.16
CA ALA A 108 11.32 24.86 5.00
C ALA A 108 12.85 25.03 5.11
N ASP A 109 13.61 23.92 5.25
CA ASP A 109 15.08 23.94 5.27
C ASP A 109 15.67 24.45 3.96
N ALA A 110 15.03 24.13 2.83
CA ALA A 110 15.37 24.64 1.50
C ALA A 110 14.88 26.08 1.22
N GLY A 111 14.14 26.70 2.14
CA GLY A 111 13.56 28.04 1.95
C GLY A 111 12.32 28.07 1.05
N VAL A 112 11.73 26.91 0.74
CA VAL A 112 10.45 26.82 0.03
C VAL A 112 9.31 27.15 1.00
N PRO A 113 8.40 28.08 0.65
CA PRO A 113 7.32 28.48 1.56
C PRO A 113 6.34 27.33 1.85
N VAL A 114 6.14 27.05 3.13
CA VAL A 114 5.12 26.13 3.67
C VAL A 114 4.33 26.84 4.75
N PRO A 115 3.04 26.50 4.98
CA PRO A 115 2.28 27.10 6.06
C PRO A 115 2.88 26.75 7.43
N ASP A 116 2.69 27.63 8.40
CA ASP A 116 3.15 27.37 9.77
C ASP A 116 2.54 26.05 10.28
N ALA A 117 3.36 25.20 10.89
CA ALA A 117 2.92 23.89 11.35
C ALA A 117 3.60 23.48 12.66
N LEU A 118 2.87 22.72 13.48
CA LEU A 118 3.31 22.21 14.76
C LEU A 118 2.99 20.73 14.90
N LEU A 119 4.05 19.92 14.94
CA LEU A 119 3.99 18.53 15.38
C LEU A 119 4.53 18.45 16.81
N ALA A 120 3.69 18.06 17.75
CA ALA A 120 4.07 17.78 19.13
C ALA A 120 3.83 16.31 19.43
N LEU A 121 4.72 15.70 20.21
CA LEU A 121 4.68 14.26 20.50
C LEU A 121 3.69 13.89 21.62
N SER A 122 3.23 14.86 22.41
CA SER A 122 2.20 14.69 23.44
C SER A 122 0.99 15.58 23.14
N SER A 123 -0.20 15.08 23.47
CA SER A 123 -1.44 15.85 23.30
C SER A 123 -1.42 17.11 24.16
N ASP A 124 -0.86 17.06 25.37
CA ASP A 124 -0.78 18.23 26.26
C ASP A 124 0.00 19.36 25.61
N LEU A 125 1.22 19.08 25.10
CA LEU A 125 2.05 20.09 24.44
C LEU A 125 1.40 20.60 23.14
N LEU A 126 0.76 19.71 22.37
CA LEU A 126 0.05 20.12 21.14
C LEU A 126 -1.08 21.12 21.46
N ASN A 127 -1.78 20.92 22.59
CA ASN A 127 -2.87 21.79 23.00
C ASN A 127 -2.40 23.05 23.73
N GLU A 128 -1.27 23.03 24.45
CA GLU A 128 -0.67 24.21 25.08
C GLU A 128 -0.22 25.24 24.04
N GLU A 129 0.23 24.77 22.88
CA GLU A 129 0.83 25.61 21.84
C GLU A 129 -0.15 25.93 20.70
N ARG A 130 -1.40 25.44 20.73
CA ARG A 130 -2.37 25.55 19.62
C ARG A 130 -2.81 26.99 19.34
N ASP A 131 -2.84 27.84 20.36
CA ASP A 131 -3.38 29.21 20.27
C ASP A 131 -2.55 30.09 19.31
N ARG A 132 -1.35 29.64 18.92
CA ARG A 132 -0.52 30.29 17.89
C ARG A 132 -1.18 30.34 16.51
N PHE A 133 -2.17 29.49 16.23
CA PHE A 133 -2.84 29.40 14.92
C PHE A 133 -4.14 30.21 14.83
N GLY A 134 -4.44 31.08 15.81
CA GLY A 134 -5.67 31.88 15.82
C GLY A 134 -6.90 31.05 16.20
N ASP A 135 -8.06 31.31 15.58
CA ASP A 135 -9.33 30.69 15.99
C ASP A 135 -9.52 29.26 15.42
N ARG A 136 -8.87 28.95 14.30
CA ARG A 136 -9.00 27.70 13.55
C ARG A 136 -7.69 27.22 12.97
N ALA A 137 -7.50 25.91 12.92
CA ALA A 137 -6.35 25.29 12.27
C ALA A 137 -6.74 24.05 11.48
N VAL A 138 -5.87 23.66 10.56
CA VAL A 138 -5.96 22.38 9.86
C VAL A 138 -5.23 21.31 10.69
N TYR A 139 -5.96 20.32 11.16
CA TYR A 139 -5.44 19.18 11.89
C TYR A 139 -5.24 18.00 10.93
N LYS A 140 -4.01 17.47 10.83
CA LYS A 140 -3.65 16.44 9.84
C LYS A 140 -2.92 15.28 10.48
N THR A 141 -3.15 14.05 10.00
CA THR A 141 -2.23 12.94 10.25
C THR A 141 -0.98 13.08 9.38
N ALA A 142 0.17 12.76 9.95
CA ALA A 142 1.46 12.89 9.28
C ALA A 142 1.58 11.98 8.04
N ILE A 143 0.91 10.82 8.06
CA ILE A 143 0.77 9.92 6.91
C ILE A 143 -0.73 9.69 6.67
N GLY A 144 -1.19 9.87 5.42
CA GLY A 144 -2.60 9.66 5.04
C GLY A 144 -2.82 9.85 3.55
N THR A 145 -3.98 9.42 3.04
CA THR A 145 -4.35 9.56 1.62
C THR A 145 -5.72 10.18 1.40
N HIS A 146 -5.90 10.79 0.21
CA HIS A 146 -7.20 11.17 -0.35
C HIS A 146 -8.08 12.03 0.57
N GLY A 147 -7.49 12.84 1.46
CA GLY A 147 -8.23 13.70 2.40
C GLY A 147 -8.81 12.97 3.62
N GLY A 148 -8.49 11.68 3.80
CA GLY A 148 -8.61 11.00 5.08
C GLY A 148 -7.44 11.40 5.98
N GLY A 149 -7.73 11.71 7.24
CA GLY A 149 -6.69 12.21 8.15
C GLY A 149 -6.50 13.71 8.10
N THR A 150 -7.51 14.50 7.70
CA THR A 150 -7.41 15.96 7.61
C THR A 150 -8.73 16.60 8.00
N TRP A 151 -8.70 17.50 8.99
CA TRP A 151 -9.88 18.10 9.60
C TRP A 151 -9.65 19.59 9.83
N MET A 152 -10.73 20.37 9.74
CA MET A 152 -10.75 21.71 10.31
C MET A 152 -11.08 21.57 11.79
N VAL A 153 -10.31 22.24 12.66
CA VAL A 153 -10.58 22.25 14.10
C VAL A 153 -10.62 23.68 14.61
N ASP A 154 -11.62 23.96 15.46
CA ASP A 154 -11.71 25.18 16.25
C ASP A 154 -10.87 25.01 17.53
N MET A 155 -10.24 26.08 18.03
CA MET A 155 -9.37 26.01 19.22
C MET A 155 -10.08 25.67 20.54
N GLU A 156 -11.41 25.64 20.55
CA GLU A 156 -12.19 25.17 21.69
C GLU A 156 -12.08 23.65 21.89
N ASN A 157 -11.77 22.91 20.82
CA ASN A 157 -11.71 21.45 20.85
C ASN A 157 -10.27 20.97 21.04
N GLN A 158 -10.06 20.13 22.05
CA GLN A 158 -8.76 19.48 22.23
C GLN A 158 -8.49 18.47 21.11
N VAL A 159 -7.24 18.42 20.67
CA VAL A 159 -6.74 17.45 19.68
C VAL A 159 -5.77 16.47 20.31
N ASN A 160 -5.57 15.31 19.68
CA ASN A 160 -4.58 14.34 20.12
C ASN A 160 -3.29 14.47 19.31
N ALA A 161 -2.15 14.12 19.89
CA ALA A 161 -0.89 14.03 19.12
C ALA A 161 -0.86 12.84 18.14
N GLN A 162 -1.82 11.91 18.24
CA GLN A 162 -1.95 10.76 17.37
C GLN A 162 -3.40 10.43 17.03
N VAL A 163 -3.63 9.91 15.82
CA VAL A 163 -4.90 9.34 15.36
C VAL A 163 -4.62 8.00 14.70
N GLY A 164 -5.27 6.93 15.18
CA GLY A 164 -5.12 5.60 14.57
C GLY A 164 -3.68 5.09 14.55
N GLY A 165 -2.88 5.39 15.59
CA GLY A 165 -1.47 5.00 15.69
C GLY A 165 -0.52 5.81 14.82
N ARG A 166 -0.99 6.89 14.16
CA ARG A 166 -0.16 7.80 13.37
C ARG A 166 -0.03 9.15 14.09
N TYR A 167 1.14 9.77 14.04
CA TYR A 167 1.30 11.15 14.50
C TYR A 167 0.35 12.09 13.77
N ALA A 168 -0.09 13.12 14.48
CA ALA A 168 -0.89 14.20 13.95
C ALA A 168 -0.29 15.56 14.34
N PHE A 169 -0.58 16.57 13.54
CA PHE A 169 -0.02 17.91 13.67
C PHE A 169 -1.07 18.96 13.33
N LEU A 170 -0.87 20.17 13.85
CA LEU A 170 -1.64 21.36 13.51
C LEU A 170 -0.89 22.14 12.43
N GLN A 171 -1.63 22.73 11.51
CA GLN A 171 -1.13 23.58 10.45
C GLN A 171 -2.03 24.80 10.32
N GLU A 172 -1.44 25.95 10.05
CA GLU A 172 -2.14 27.18 9.72
C GLU A 172 -3.15 26.95 8.59
N TYR A 173 -4.34 27.52 8.78
CA TYR A 173 -5.36 27.54 7.75
C TYR A 173 -5.16 28.74 6.84
N MET A 174 -4.86 28.47 5.57
CA MET A 174 -4.64 29.50 4.56
C MET A 174 -5.99 30.05 4.09
N GLU A 175 -6.42 31.18 4.67
CA GLU A 175 -7.65 31.88 4.28
C GLU A 175 -7.45 32.67 2.99
N HIS A 176 -8.39 32.55 2.04
CA HIS A 176 -8.38 33.30 0.79
C HIS A 176 -9.75 33.94 0.57
N ASP A 177 -9.76 35.19 0.12
CA ASP A 177 -10.96 36.00 -0.12
C ASP A 177 -11.82 35.53 -1.32
N GLU A 178 -11.41 34.45 -2.00
CA GLU A 178 -12.15 33.90 -3.12
C GLU A 178 -13.39 33.12 -2.67
N LYS A 179 -14.49 33.29 -3.43
CA LYS A 179 -15.77 32.63 -3.16
C LYS A 179 -15.73 31.10 -3.26
N ARG A 180 -14.63 30.52 -3.76
CA ARG A 180 -14.46 29.08 -3.94
C ARG A 180 -13.03 28.66 -3.62
N HIS A 181 -12.87 27.82 -2.59
CA HIS A 181 -11.58 27.22 -2.26
C HIS A 181 -11.05 26.40 -3.43
N HIS A 182 -9.82 26.71 -3.84
CA HIS A 182 -9.10 25.96 -4.85
C HIS A 182 -7.65 25.75 -4.42
N ASP A 183 -7.06 24.66 -4.89
CA ASP A 183 -5.62 24.44 -4.81
C ASP A 183 -5.07 24.21 -6.22
N LEU A 184 -3.84 24.64 -6.43
CA LEU A 184 -3.11 24.50 -7.67
C LEU A 184 -2.22 23.28 -7.58
N ARG A 185 -2.46 22.27 -8.43
CA ARG A 185 -1.55 21.14 -8.59
C ARG A 185 -0.64 21.37 -9.78
N VAL A 186 0.66 21.41 -9.53
CA VAL A 186 1.71 21.46 -10.55
C VAL A 186 2.37 20.08 -10.64
N TYR A 187 2.48 19.51 -11.83
CA TYR A 187 3.14 18.22 -12.04
C TYR A 187 4.52 18.45 -12.64
N VAL A 188 5.54 17.93 -11.97
CA VAL A 188 6.95 18.06 -12.35
C VAL A 188 7.50 16.68 -12.70
N VAL A 189 8.30 16.62 -13.76
CA VAL A 189 9.08 15.45 -14.17
C VAL A 189 10.47 15.94 -14.57
N GLY A 190 11.52 15.44 -13.91
CA GLY A 190 12.87 15.96 -14.04
C GLY A 190 12.93 17.42 -13.64
N ASP A 191 13.42 18.27 -14.54
CA ASP A 191 13.50 19.73 -14.41
C ASP A 191 12.32 20.46 -15.09
N GLN A 192 11.27 19.74 -15.47
CA GLN A 192 10.20 20.23 -16.34
C GLN A 192 8.85 20.23 -15.63
N ILE A 193 8.08 21.31 -15.81
CA ILE A 193 6.65 21.33 -15.46
C ILE A 193 5.85 20.82 -16.65
N VAL A 194 5.29 19.62 -16.54
CA VAL A 194 4.57 18.94 -17.63
C VAL A 194 3.09 19.29 -17.67
N GLY A 195 2.56 19.88 -16.60
CA GLY A 195 1.17 20.33 -16.55
C GLY A 195 0.81 20.94 -15.20
N ALA A 196 -0.22 21.78 -15.18
CA ALA A 196 -0.82 22.26 -13.95
C ALA A 196 -2.34 22.39 -14.06
N MET A 197 -3.02 22.23 -12.93
CA MET A 197 -4.46 22.42 -12.86
C MET A 197 -4.88 23.09 -11.56
N ASN A 198 -5.88 23.96 -11.64
CA ASN A 198 -6.67 24.33 -10.48
C ASN A 198 -7.66 23.22 -10.17
N ARG A 199 -7.75 22.84 -8.90
CA ARG A 199 -8.77 21.92 -8.38
C ARG A 199 -9.69 22.69 -7.46
N TYR A 200 -10.98 22.69 -7.78
CA TYR A 200 -11.97 23.41 -7.01
C TYR A 200 -12.77 22.47 -6.10
N ALA A 201 -12.98 22.87 -4.86
CA ALA A 201 -13.83 22.12 -3.94
C ALA A 201 -15.31 22.15 -4.37
N PRO A 202 -16.08 21.07 -4.10
CA PRO A 202 -17.53 21.08 -4.21
C PRO A 202 -18.18 22.12 -3.26
N GLU A 203 -19.40 22.54 -3.55
CA GLU A 203 -20.14 23.49 -2.69
C GLU A 203 -20.32 22.92 -1.26
N GLY A 204 -19.89 23.70 -0.25
CA GLY A 204 -19.95 23.29 1.16
C GLY A 204 -18.79 22.39 1.63
N GLU A 205 -17.83 22.08 0.77
CA GLU A 205 -16.59 21.39 1.11
C GLU A 205 -15.38 22.31 0.95
N TRP A 206 -14.39 22.16 1.83
CA TRP A 206 -13.14 22.92 1.75
C TRP A 206 -12.02 22.11 1.09
N ARG A 207 -12.21 20.79 0.95
CA ARG A 207 -11.25 19.88 0.31
C ARG A 207 -11.52 19.80 -1.18
N THR A 208 -10.47 20.01 -1.95
CA THR A 208 -10.45 20.17 -3.42
C THR A 208 -10.15 18.86 -4.18
N ASN A 209 -10.01 17.74 -3.47
CA ASN A 209 -9.63 16.46 -4.07
C ASN A 209 -10.58 16.05 -5.22
N VAL A 210 -10.02 15.82 -6.41
CA VAL A 210 -10.78 15.38 -7.62
C VAL A 210 -11.56 14.08 -7.37
N ALA A 211 -11.07 13.21 -6.48
CA ALA A 211 -11.76 11.97 -6.08
C ALA A 211 -13.11 12.22 -5.38
N LEU A 212 -13.34 13.44 -4.85
CA LEU A 212 -14.59 13.87 -4.22
C LEU A 212 -15.52 14.64 -5.17
N GLY A 213 -15.21 14.66 -6.48
CA GLY A 213 -16.03 15.35 -7.49
C GLY A 213 -15.65 16.81 -7.75
N GLY A 214 -14.46 17.24 -7.32
CA GLY A 214 -13.94 18.58 -7.61
C GLY A 214 -13.80 18.84 -9.12
N GLU A 215 -14.10 20.08 -9.53
CA GLU A 215 -13.88 20.55 -10.90
C GLU A 215 -12.39 20.85 -11.13
N VAL A 216 -11.92 20.68 -12.37
CA VAL A 216 -10.52 20.90 -12.73
C VAL A 216 -10.44 21.85 -13.94
N GLU A 217 -9.46 22.74 -13.93
CA GLU A 217 -9.20 23.74 -14.97
C GLU A 217 -7.71 23.78 -15.28
N ASP A 218 -7.33 23.86 -16.56
CA ASP A 218 -5.93 23.93 -16.97
C ASP A 218 -5.31 25.27 -16.55
N MET A 219 -4.15 25.19 -15.91
CA MET A 219 -3.35 26.35 -15.51
C MET A 219 -1.93 26.32 -16.07
N THR A 220 -1.60 25.34 -16.92
CA THR A 220 -0.23 25.08 -17.39
C THR A 220 0.41 26.31 -18.04
N GLY A 221 -0.30 26.94 -18.99
CA GLY A 221 0.18 28.15 -19.67
C GLY A 221 0.09 29.43 -18.85
N GLY A 222 -0.70 29.42 -17.76
CA GLY A 222 -0.97 30.58 -16.91
C GLY A 222 -0.23 30.61 -15.58
N LEU A 223 0.65 29.63 -15.33
CA LEU A 223 1.40 29.55 -14.07
C LEU A 223 2.25 30.82 -13.84
N PRO A 224 2.06 31.52 -12.70
CA PRO A 224 2.96 32.59 -12.30
C PRO A 224 4.39 32.07 -12.15
N GLU A 225 5.39 32.88 -12.51
CA GLU A 225 6.80 32.49 -12.43
C GLU A 225 7.19 32.00 -11.04
N ARG A 226 6.73 32.72 -10.00
CA ARG A 226 6.99 32.34 -8.61
C ARG A 226 6.46 30.94 -8.25
N VAL A 227 5.33 30.53 -8.83
CA VAL A 227 4.77 29.19 -8.62
C VAL A 227 5.61 28.13 -9.33
N ARG A 228 6.13 28.45 -10.52
CA ARG A 228 7.03 27.56 -11.27
C ARG A 228 8.30 27.28 -10.46
N GLU A 229 8.95 28.32 -9.95
CA GLU A 229 10.10 28.21 -9.04
C GLU A 229 9.77 27.34 -7.83
N ILE A 230 8.70 27.66 -7.10
CA ILE A 230 8.29 26.90 -5.90
C ILE A 230 8.08 25.42 -6.23
N ALA A 231 7.43 25.09 -7.35
CA ALA A 231 7.17 23.70 -7.72
C ALA A 231 8.46 22.93 -8.05
N LEU A 232 9.38 23.53 -8.80
CA LEU A 232 10.67 22.92 -9.14
C LEU A 232 11.54 22.76 -7.89
N ASP A 233 11.69 23.83 -7.09
CA ASP A 233 12.46 23.82 -5.84
C ASP A 233 11.90 22.79 -4.85
N SER A 234 10.59 22.60 -4.81
CA SER A 234 9.96 21.60 -3.92
C SER A 234 10.37 20.16 -4.25
N VAL A 235 10.44 19.86 -5.54
CA VAL A 235 10.77 18.53 -6.05
C VAL A 235 12.26 18.25 -5.86
N GLU A 236 13.10 19.25 -6.14
CA GLU A 236 14.53 19.20 -5.89
C GLU A 236 14.85 19.05 -4.39
N ALA A 237 14.23 19.85 -3.52
CA ALA A 237 14.48 19.84 -2.08
C ALA A 237 14.17 18.48 -1.41
N ILE A 238 13.16 17.76 -1.91
CA ILE A 238 12.81 16.42 -1.42
C ILE A 238 13.66 15.34 -2.12
N GLY A 239 14.20 15.63 -3.30
CA GLY A 239 14.97 14.70 -4.11
C GLY A 239 14.09 13.74 -4.91
N LEU A 240 12.94 14.21 -5.40
CA LEU A 240 12.05 13.44 -6.28
C LEU A 240 12.40 13.70 -7.75
N ASP A 241 12.31 12.67 -8.57
CA ASP A 241 12.44 12.74 -10.02
C ASP A 241 11.11 13.12 -10.70
N TYR A 242 9.97 12.77 -10.11
CA TYR A 242 8.65 13.22 -10.54
C TYR A 242 7.68 13.30 -9.37
N ALA A 243 6.84 14.33 -9.36
CA ALA A 243 5.82 14.50 -8.32
C ALA A 243 4.70 15.48 -8.75
N GLY A 244 3.57 15.39 -8.07
CA GLY A 244 2.58 16.47 -8.05
C GLY A 244 2.77 17.34 -6.82
N VAL A 245 2.97 18.65 -7.00
CA VAL A 245 3.09 19.66 -5.94
C VAL A 245 1.75 20.37 -5.78
N ASP A 246 1.17 20.30 -4.59
CA ASP A 246 -0.07 21.00 -4.24
C ASP A 246 0.28 22.34 -3.60
N ILE A 247 -0.15 23.42 -4.23
CA ILE A 247 0.15 24.80 -3.86
C ILE A 247 -1.14 25.54 -3.59
N VAL A 248 -1.15 26.40 -2.59
CA VAL A 248 -2.26 27.28 -2.29
C VAL A 248 -1.80 28.75 -2.32
N GLN A 249 -2.68 29.64 -2.77
CA GLN A 249 -2.39 31.07 -2.92
C GLN A 249 -3.04 31.89 -1.81
N SER A 250 -2.24 32.41 -0.88
CA SER A 250 -2.60 33.39 0.14
C SER A 250 -2.46 34.84 -0.26
N ASP A 251 -3.07 35.71 0.55
CA ASP A 251 -2.91 37.16 0.47
C ASP A 251 -1.42 37.55 0.51
N ASP A 252 -0.63 36.80 1.28
CA ASP A 252 0.80 37.01 1.46
C ASP A 252 1.71 36.19 0.52
N GLY A 253 1.14 35.37 -0.39
CA GLY A 253 1.92 34.62 -1.39
C GLY A 253 1.53 33.15 -1.56
N TYR A 254 2.41 32.35 -2.16
CA TYR A 254 2.16 30.94 -2.49
C TYR A 254 2.85 30.00 -1.51
N TYR A 255 2.15 28.95 -1.10
CA TYR A 255 2.62 28.00 -0.09
C TYR A 255 2.38 26.56 -0.53
N VAL A 256 3.35 25.68 -0.27
CA VAL A 256 3.25 24.25 -0.60
C VAL A 256 2.50 23.51 0.51
N LEU A 257 1.45 22.79 0.12
CA LEU A 257 0.61 21.99 1.02
C LEU A 257 1.05 20.53 1.09
N GLU A 258 1.43 19.93 -0.04
CA GLU A 258 1.83 18.53 -0.16
C GLU A 258 2.68 18.34 -1.42
N VAL A 259 3.69 17.46 -1.36
CA VAL A 259 4.40 16.97 -2.54
C VAL A 259 4.15 15.46 -2.65
N ASN A 260 3.51 15.04 -3.73
CA ASN A 260 2.99 13.69 -3.88
C ASN A 260 3.80 12.90 -4.93
N PRO A 261 4.61 11.91 -4.50
CA PRO A 261 5.51 11.17 -5.39
C PRO A 261 4.77 10.18 -6.31
N THR A 262 3.49 9.91 -6.01
CA THR A 262 2.65 9.01 -6.80
C THR A 262 1.37 9.69 -7.31
N ALA A 263 1.42 11.02 -7.50
CA ALA A 263 0.28 11.80 -7.94
C ALA A 263 -0.39 11.20 -9.19
N GLY A 264 -1.73 11.14 -9.16
CA GLY A 264 -2.55 10.59 -10.23
C GLY A 264 -2.68 11.50 -11.45
N PHE A 265 -2.82 10.93 -12.64
CA PHE A 265 -2.76 11.68 -13.91
C PHE A 265 -4.14 12.13 -14.40
N ARG A 266 -5.20 11.41 -14.01
CA ARG A 266 -6.53 11.58 -14.61
C ARG A 266 -7.12 12.99 -14.47
N GLY A 267 -6.93 13.62 -13.30
CA GLY A 267 -7.39 14.99 -13.07
C GLY A 267 -6.65 15.98 -13.97
N LEU A 268 -5.32 15.85 -14.00
CA LEU A 268 -4.44 16.71 -14.79
C LEU A 268 -4.71 16.55 -16.29
N PHE A 269 -4.83 15.31 -16.78
CA PHE A 269 -5.14 15.01 -18.17
C PHE A 269 -6.52 15.53 -18.58
N LYS A 270 -7.52 15.45 -17.69
CA LYS A 270 -8.84 16.03 -17.95
C LYS A 270 -8.79 17.56 -18.10
N ALA A 271 -7.92 18.22 -17.34
CA ALA A 271 -7.77 19.67 -17.37
C ALA A 271 -6.96 20.12 -18.59
N SER A 272 -5.72 19.64 -18.70
CA SER A 272 -4.70 20.12 -19.64
C SER A 272 -4.65 19.36 -20.97
N GLY A 273 -5.21 18.15 -21.05
CA GLY A 273 -5.00 17.25 -22.18
C GLY A 273 -3.60 16.61 -22.23
N VAL A 274 -2.74 16.89 -21.24
CA VAL A 274 -1.35 16.40 -21.20
C VAL A 274 -1.20 15.28 -20.18
N SER A 275 -0.65 14.16 -20.64
CA SER A 275 -0.32 12.98 -19.84
C SER A 275 1.13 13.09 -19.34
N PRO A 276 1.39 12.98 -18.02
CA PRO A 276 2.76 12.91 -17.49
C PRO A 276 3.51 11.63 -17.87
N ALA A 277 2.82 10.58 -18.29
CA ALA A 277 3.41 9.26 -18.45
C ALA A 277 4.56 9.20 -19.47
N PRO A 278 4.49 9.83 -20.66
CA PRO A 278 5.59 9.84 -21.61
C PRO A 278 6.83 10.59 -21.10
N TYR A 279 6.65 11.67 -20.34
CA TYR A 279 7.77 12.39 -19.73
C TYR A 279 8.47 11.52 -18.67
N ILE A 280 7.71 10.78 -17.86
CA ILE A 280 8.28 9.83 -16.88
C ILE A 280 9.00 8.67 -17.60
N ALA A 281 8.44 8.18 -18.71
CA ALA A 281 9.04 7.15 -19.54
C ALA A 281 10.38 7.63 -20.14
N GLN A 282 10.40 8.83 -20.74
CA GLN A 282 11.63 9.47 -21.24
C GLN A 282 12.69 9.56 -20.15
N LEU A 283 12.34 10.11 -18.98
CA LEU A 283 13.27 10.27 -17.88
C LEU A 283 13.86 8.93 -17.41
N ALA A 284 13.05 7.87 -17.36
CA ALA A 284 13.51 6.52 -17.03
C ALA A 284 14.47 5.97 -18.09
N ILE A 285 14.09 6.04 -19.36
CA ILE A 285 14.91 5.57 -20.49
C ILE A 285 16.27 6.28 -20.50
N GLU A 286 16.28 7.60 -20.37
CA GLU A 286 17.50 8.41 -20.35
C GLU A 286 18.36 8.11 -19.11
N ARG A 287 17.75 7.84 -17.95
CA ARG A 287 18.47 7.41 -16.74
C ARG A 287 19.20 6.08 -16.93
N ALA A 288 18.65 5.17 -17.73
CA ALA A 288 19.28 3.91 -18.11
C ALA A 288 20.27 4.04 -19.30
N GLY A 289 20.45 5.24 -19.85
CA GLY A 289 21.39 5.53 -20.93
C GLY A 289 20.83 5.42 -22.34
N GLY A 290 19.50 5.27 -22.48
CA GLY A 290 18.81 5.39 -23.76
C GLY A 290 18.59 6.86 -24.16
N SER A 291 17.88 7.07 -25.26
CA SER A 291 17.49 8.41 -25.73
C SER A 291 16.11 8.38 -26.38
N VAL A 292 15.29 9.39 -26.06
CA VAL A 292 13.98 9.57 -26.69
C VAL A 292 13.93 10.95 -27.31
N ASP A 293 13.34 11.06 -28.49
CA ASP A 293 13.14 12.34 -29.16
C ASP A 293 11.91 13.07 -28.60
N ASP A 294 12.04 14.38 -28.36
CA ASP A 294 11.00 15.21 -27.75
C ASP A 294 9.69 15.24 -28.56
N GLU A 295 9.73 15.16 -29.90
CA GLU A 295 8.51 15.10 -30.73
C GLU A 295 7.71 13.82 -30.44
N THR A 296 8.41 12.72 -30.10
CA THR A 296 7.76 11.48 -29.69
C THR A 296 7.07 11.66 -28.35
N VAL A 297 7.73 12.29 -27.38
CA VAL A 297 7.17 12.56 -26.04
C VAL A 297 5.92 13.43 -26.16
N GLU A 298 5.99 14.53 -26.91
CA GLU A 298 4.86 15.44 -27.15
C GLU A 298 3.67 14.70 -27.76
N ARG A 299 3.87 13.96 -28.85
CA ARG A 299 2.82 13.18 -29.52
C ARG A 299 2.13 12.18 -28.59
N LEU A 300 2.90 11.54 -27.71
CA LEU A 300 2.37 10.56 -26.76
C LEU A 300 1.65 11.22 -25.58
N SER A 301 2.02 12.45 -25.26
CA SER A 301 1.45 13.17 -24.12
C SER A 301 -0.02 13.57 -24.34
N ASP A 302 -0.47 13.66 -25.59
CA ASP A 302 -1.86 13.95 -25.97
C ASP A 302 -2.88 12.85 -25.59
N ARG A 303 -2.41 11.73 -25.02
CA ARG A 303 -3.27 10.62 -24.59
C ARG A 303 -2.86 10.03 -23.25
N LEU A 304 -3.86 9.56 -22.51
CA LEU A 304 -3.67 8.74 -21.31
C LEU A 304 -4.01 7.29 -21.63
N ASP A 305 -3.04 6.54 -22.16
CA ASP A 305 -3.22 5.12 -22.49
C ASP A 305 -3.19 4.24 -21.23
N ASP A 306 -4.36 3.97 -20.65
CA ASP A 306 -4.53 3.09 -19.50
C ASP A 306 -4.91 1.64 -19.88
N SER A 307 -4.71 1.27 -21.15
CA SER A 307 -4.93 -0.08 -21.65
C SER A 307 -3.99 -1.09 -20.97
N LYS A 308 -4.31 -2.39 -21.07
CA LYS A 308 -3.55 -3.44 -20.40
C LYS A 308 -2.17 -3.60 -21.09
N PRO A 309 -1.05 -3.35 -20.39
CA PRO A 309 0.29 -3.46 -20.99
C PRO A 309 0.62 -4.87 -21.45
N ALA A 310 1.46 -5.00 -22.49
CA ALA A 310 1.90 -6.29 -23.02
C ALA A 310 2.66 -7.12 -21.96
N CYS A 311 3.46 -6.46 -21.12
CA CYS A 311 4.22 -7.04 -20.01
C CYS A 311 3.37 -7.42 -18.78
N THR A 312 2.03 -7.26 -18.84
CA THR A 312 1.18 -7.60 -17.69
C THR A 312 1.41 -9.07 -17.28
N PRO A 313 1.80 -9.33 -16.01
CA PRO A 313 2.06 -10.69 -15.55
C PRO A 313 0.87 -11.61 -15.78
N LYS A 314 1.13 -12.79 -16.33
CA LYS A 314 0.10 -13.83 -16.43
C LYS A 314 -0.14 -14.37 -15.02
N LYS A 315 -1.39 -14.34 -14.56
CA LYS A 315 -1.75 -15.08 -13.34
C LYS A 315 -1.27 -16.52 -13.52
N PRO A 316 -0.54 -17.10 -12.55
CA PRO A 316 -0.28 -18.52 -12.55
C PRO A 316 -1.63 -19.20 -12.74
N GLN A 317 -1.78 -20.00 -13.81
CA GLN A 317 -2.90 -20.93 -13.80
C GLN A 317 -2.68 -21.77 -12.55
N PRO A 318 -3.68 -21.93 -11.67
CA PRO A 318 -3.57 -22.95 -10.65
C PRO A 318 -3.23 -24.21 -11.44
N GLN A 319 -2.00 -24.73 -11.26
CA GLN A 319 -1.75 -26.12 -11.62
C GLN A 319 -2.92 -26.86 -10.98
N ALA A 320 -3.60 -27.69 -11.75
CA ALA A 320 -4.57 -28.59 -11.17
C ALA A 320 -3.81 -29.33 -10.08
N GLN A 321 -3.90 -28.86 -8.83
CA GLN A 321 -3.44 -29.60 -7.69
C GLN A 321 -4.18 -30.91 -7.86
N GLU A 322 -3.45 -31.99 -8.07
CA GLU A 322 -4.01 -33.31 -7.80
C GLU A 322 -4.71 -33.14 -6.47
N ASN A 323 -6.05 -33.24 -6.46
CA ASN A 323 -6.84 -32.82 -5.32
C ASN A 323 -6.29 -33.57 -4.12
N VAL A 324 -5.56 -32.87 -3.25
CA VAL A 324 -4.94 -33.49 -2.10
C VAL A 324 -6.11 -33.94 -1.24
N VAL A 325 -6.25 -35.25 -1.08
CA VAL A 325 -7.35 -35.84 -0.33
C VAL A 325 -6.96 -35.83 1.14
N VAL A 326 -7.71 -35.07 1.94
CA VAL A 326 -7.59 -35.05 3.39
C VAL A 326 -8.72 -35.87 3.99
N GLY A 327 -8.45 -36.55 5.10
CA GLY A 327 -9.45 -37.33 5.81
C GLY A 327 -10.49 -36.46 6.52
N TYR A 328 -11.51 -37.14 7.03
CA TYR A 328 -12.44 -36.58 7.99
C TYR A 328 -11.71 -36.17 9.28
N ILE A 329 -10.74 -36.97 9.70
CA ILE A 329 -9.74 -36.65 10.72
C ILE A 329 -8.37 -36.73 10.06
N GLU A 330 -7.59 -35.66 10.17
CA GLU A 330 -6.26 -35.54 9.57
C GLU A 330 -5.27 -35.07 10.62
N GLU A 331 -4.05 -35.62 10.61
CA GLU A 331 -2.96 -35.06 11.38
C GLU A 331 -2.46 -33.77 10.72
N VAL A 332 -2.41 -32.68 11.49
CA VAL A 332 -2.01 -31.37 10.99
C VAL A 332 -0.97 -30.74 11.88
N VAL A 333 -0.09 -29.95 11.26
CA VAL A 333 0.95 -29.22 11.97
C VAL A 333 0.47 -27.80 12.21
N VAL A 334 0.37 -27.40 13.47
CA VAL A 334 -0.07 -26.07 13.87
C VAL A 334 1.11 -25.27 14.40
N THR A 335 1.37 -24.10 13.83
CA THR A 335 2.51 -23.24 14.19
C THR A 335 2.02 -21.88 14.67
N GLY A 336 2.46 -21.51 15.87
CA GLY A 336 2.33 -20.18 16.44
C GLY A 336 3.69 -19.48 16.56
N THR A 337 3.71 -18.34 17.26
CA THR A 337 4.91 -17.51 17.47
C THR A 337 5.94 -18.14 18.42
N GLN A 338 5.53 -19.07 19.29
CA GLN A 338 6.40 -19.68 20.30
C GLN A 338 6.70 -21.17 20.04
N GLY A 339 6.02 -21.80 19.09
CA GLY A 339 6.27 -23.21 18.79
C GLY A 339 5.35 -23.80 17.72
N THR A 340 5.65 -25.05 17.39
CA THR A 340 4.93 -25.87 16.41
C THR A 340 4.51 -27.18 17.07
N LYS A 341 3.28 -27.64 16.79
CA LYS A 341 2.75 -28.90 17.34
C LYS A 341 1.96 -29.67 16.30
N SER A 342 2.14 -30.98 16.26
CA SER A 342 1.27 -31.88 15.49
C SER A 342 0.02 -32.21 16.32
N VAL A 343 -1.15 -32.06 15.73
CA VAL A 343 -2.43 -32.38 16.38
C VAL A 343 -3.39 -33.02 15.39
N LEU A 344 -4.31 -33.84 15.89
CA LEU A 344 -5.43 -34.32 15.10
C LEU A 344 -6.44 -33.20 14.92
N ALA A 345 -6.79 -32.93 13.66
CA ALA A 345 -7.82 -31.96 13.30
C ALA A 345 -8.97 -32.65 12.60
N LYS A 346 -10.17 -32.15 12.89
CA LYS A 346 -11.39 -32.64 12.24
C LYS A 346 -11.82 -31.69 11.12
N SER A 347 -12.09 -32.27 9.96
CA SER A 347 -12.62 -31.56 8.80
C SER A 347 -14.08 -31.17 9.03
N ASP A 348 -14.37 -29.87 9.16
CA ASP A 348 -15.71 -29.31 9.36
C ASP A 348 -16.12 -28.47 8.15
N THR A 349 -16.73 -29.13 7.16
CA THR A 349 -17.22 -28.48 5.94
C THR A 349 -18.38 -27.50 6.20
N GLY A 350 -19.02 -27.57 7.36
CA GLY A 350 -20.06 -26.63 7.79
C GLY A 350 -19.51 -25.33 8.38
N ALA A 351 -18.26 -25.34 8.85
CA ALA A 351 -17.59 -24.17 9.40
C ALA A 351 -17.03 -23.28 8.29
N THR A 352 -17.26 -21.96 8.38
CA THR A 352 -16.67 -21.00 7.43
C THR A 352 -15.21 -20.72 7.75
N ARG A 353 -14.82 -20.86 9.02
CA ARG A 353 -13.47 -20.58 9.53
C ARG A 353 -12.97 -21.72 10.38
N THR A 354 -11.66 -21.86 10.40
CA THR A 354 -10.92 -22.79 11.26
C THR A 354 -11.00 -22.32 12.72
N SER A 355 -11.08 -23.27 13.65
CA SER A 355 -11.14 -22.99 15.09
C SER A 355 -10.14 -23.81 15.87
N ILE A 356 -9.52 -23.20 16.90
CA ILE A 356 -8.48 -23.79 17.72
C ILE A 356 -8.86 -23.78 19.21
N ASP A 357 -8.48 -24.85 19.93
CA ASP A 357 -8.63 -24.93 21.38
C ASP A 357 -7.75 -23.91 22.11
N ALA A 358 -8.27 -23.30 23.17
CA ALA A 358 -7.59 -22.27 23.94
C ALA A 358 -6.26 -22.73 24.56
N LYS A 359 -6.14 -23.99 25.01
CA LYS A 359 -4.89 -24.51 25.58
C LYS A 359 -3.85 -24.70 24.48
N LEU A 360 -4.26 -25.30 23.36
CA LEU A 360 -3.38 -25.46 22.20
C LEU A 360 -2.89 -24.10 21.68
N ALA A 361 -3.79 -23.12 21.57
CA ALA A 361 -3.48 -21.76 21.13
C ALA A 361 -2.50 -21.02 22.08
N ALA A 362 -2.59 -21.28 23.39
CA ALA A 362 -1.67 -20.74 24.37
C ALA A 362 -0.30 -21.44 24.30
N GLU A 363 -0.27 -22.76 24.12
CA GLU A 363 0.94 -23.57 24.08
C GLU A 363 1.85 -23.23 22.89
N ILE A 364 1.28 -23.07 21.70
CA ILE A 364 2.05 -22.70 20.50
C ILE A 364 2.35 -21.19 20.44
N GLY A 365 1.78 -20.39 21.35
CA GLY A 365 1.86 -18.94 21.36
C GLY A 365 1.25 -18.32 20.10
N THR A 366 -0.08 -18.37 19.96
CA THR A 366 -0.76 -17.67 18.86
C THR A 366 -0.55 -16.14 18.89
N GLY A 367 -0.64 -15.47 17.73
CA GLY A 367 -0.43 -14.01 17.62
C GLY A 367 -1.39 -13.18 18.51
N PRO A 368 -1.20 -11.85 18.61
CA PRO A 368 -2.09 -11.01 19.42
C PRO A 368 -3.55 -11.19 18.97
N ILE A 369 -4.50 -11.02 19.90
CA ILE A 369 -5.93 -11.08 19.56
C ILE A 369 -6.22 -9.97 18.54
N LEU A 370 -6.56 -10.36 17.31
CA LEU A 370 -6.77 -9.42 16.21
C LEU A 370 -8.15 -8.77 16.27
N ASP A 371 -9.17 -9.54 16.67
CA ASP A 371 -10.57 -9.08 16.72
C ASP A 371 -11.43 -10.00 17.62
N ILE A 372 -12.67 -9.56 17.92
CA ILE A 372 -13.69 -10.35 18.63
C ILE A 372 -14.89 -10.57 17.71
N VAL A 373 -15.06 -11.79 17.22
CA VAL A 373 -16.11 -12.13 16.26
C VAL A 373 -17.33 -12.72 16.95
N LYS A 374 -18.54 -12.24 16.59
CA LYS A 374 -19.81 -12.74 17.12
C LYS A 374 -20.34 -13.89 16.25
N ILE A 375 -20.28 -15.12 16.75
CA ILE A 375 -20.68 -16.33 16.02
C ILE A 375 -22.10 -16.73 16.41
N LYS A 376 -22.97 -16.93 15.41
CA LYS A 376 -24.31 -17.51 15.59
C LYS A 376 -24.21 -19.03 15.44
N SER A 377 -24.49 -19.78 16.51
CA SER A 377 -24.63 -21.24 16.45
C SER A 377 -26.11 -21.60 16.28
N GLY A 378 -26.42 -22.62 15.47
CA GLY A 378 -27.79 -23.07 15.18
C GLY A 378 -28.58 -23.57 16.39
N SER A 379 -27.91 -23.80 17.54
CA SER A 379 -28.50 -24.35 18.76
C SER A 379 -28.73 -23.33 19.89
N LEU A 380 -28.34 -22.05 19.74
CA LEU A 380 -28.46 -21.04 20.80
C LEU A 380 -29.01 -19.69 20.29
N LYS A 381 -30.00 -19.12 21.01
CA LYS A 381 -30.67 -17.85 20.68
C LYS A 381 -29.81 -16.58 20.89
N SER A 382 -28.59 -16.68 21.41
CA SER A 382 -27.65 -15.55 21.53
C SER A 382 -26.26 -15.96 21.01
N GLY A 383 -25.67 -15.14 20.13
CA GLY A 383 -24.36 -15.41 19.55
C GLY A 383 -23.24 -15.24 20.58
N ARG A 384 -22.25 -16.13 20.55
CA ARG A 384 -21.05 -16.06 21.41
C ARG A 384 -19.97 -15.24 20.71
N SER A 385 -19.34 -14.35 21.45
CA SER A 385 -18.16 -13.60 21.01
C SER A 385 -16.91 -14.45 21.22
N ARG A 386 -16.07 -14.61 20.19
CA ARG A 386 -14.81 -15.37 20.26
C ARG A 386 -13.64 -14.51 19.79
N PRO A 387 -12.52 -14.49 20.52
CA PRO A 387 -11.29 -13.87 20.04
C PRO A 387 -10.77 -14.65 18.82
N VAL A 388 -10.15 -13.94 17.89
CA VAL A 388 -9.48 -14.54 16.73
C VAL A 388 -7.99 -14.24 16.75
N VAL A 389 -7.21 -15.20 16.30
CA VAL A 389 -5.74 -15.16 16.26
C VAL A 389 -5.25 -15.66 14.92
N ASP A 390 -4.10 -15.15 14.47
CA ASP A 390 -3.43 -15.72 13.30
C ASP A 390 -2.68 -17.00 13.66
N LEU A 391 -2.82 -17.98 12.77
CA LEU A 391 -2.33 -19.33 12.92
C LEU A 391 -1.85 -19.86 11.57
N VAL A 392 -0.70 -20.55 11.56
CA VAL A 392 -0.25 -21.30 10.38
C VAL A 392 -0.60 -22.77 10.59
N VAL A 393 -1.37 -23.35 9.66
CA VAL A 393 -1.80 -24.75 9.70
C VAL A 393 -1.26 -25.48 8.46
N GLY A 394 -0.42 -26.48 8.68
CA GLY A 394 0.05 -27.42 7.67
C GLY A 394 -0.88 -28.62 7.53
N VAL A 395 -1.49 -28.80 6.35
CA VAL A 395 -2.39 -29.92 6.03
C VAL A 395 -1.95 -30.56 4.71
N GLY A 396 -1.75 -31.89 4.70
CA GLY A 396 -1.38 -32.61 3.47
C GLY A 396 -0.13 -32.04 2.77
N GLY A 397 0.87 -31.61 3.55
CA GLY A 397 2.12 -31.04 3.04
C GLY A 397 2.06 -29.57 2.59
N THR A 398 0.89 -28.91 2.67
CA THR A 398 0.73 -27.49 2.32
C THR A 398 0.41 -26.65 3.57
N GLN A 399 1.05 -25.48 3.70
CA GLN A 399 0.80 -24.55 4.81
C GLN A 399 -0.24 -23.48 4.44
N HIS A 400 -1.13 -23.18 5.38
CA HIS A 400 -2.17 -22.15 5.27
C HIS A 400 -2.09 -21.20 6.45
N THR A 401 -1.94 -19.91 6.19
CA THR A 401 -2.12 -18.86 7.22
C THR A 401 -3.60 -18.51 7.32
N VAL A 402 -4.19 -18.70 8.49
CA VAL A 402 -5.62 -18.46 8.74
C VAL A 402 -5.85 -17.68 10.02
N THR A 403 -6.90 -16.88 10.03
CA THR A 403 -7.41 -16.21 11.23
C THR A 403 -8.40 -17.14 11.92
N ALA A 404 -7.90 -17.93 12.87
CA ALA A 404 -8.65 -18.96 13.58
C ALA A 404 -9.41 -18.39 14.78
N SER A 405 -10.63 -18.88 15.03
CA SER A 405 -11.37 -18.52 16.25
C SER A 405 -10.91 -19.39 17.43
N VAL A 406 -10.59 -18.78 18.56
CA VAL A 406 -10.20 -19.49 19.78
C VAL A 406 -11.44 -19.86 20.61
N GLU A 407 -11.53 -21.12 21.03
CA GLU A 407 -12.62 -21.61 21.87
C GLU A 407 -12.09 -22.56 22.95
N ASP A 408 -12.66 -22.53 24.16
CA ASP A 408 -12.39 -23.55 25.17
C ASP A 408 -13.15 -24.84 24.82
N ARG A 409 -12.39 -25.85 24.37
CA ARG A 409 -12.89 -27.12 23.87
C ARG A 409 -12.27 -28.29 24.61
N GLY A 410 -11.85 -28.11 25.87
CA GLY A 410 -11.22 -29.16 26.67
C GLY A 410 -12.07 -30.42 26.94
N HIS A 411 -13.27 -30.52 26.37
CA HIS A 411 -14.20 -31.66 26.43
C HIS A 411 -14.39 -32.36 25.07
N MET A 412 -13.66 -31.94 24.02
CA MET A 412 -13.73 -32.53 22.68
C MET A 412 -12.47 -33.34 22.36
N ASP A 413 -12.63 -34.35 21.49
CA ASP A 413 -11.55 -35.27 21.10
C ASP A 413 -10.50 -34.63 20.16
N TYR A 414 -10.83 -33.51 19.50
CA TYR A 414 -9.95 -32.83 18.54
C TYR A 414 -9.77 -31.35 18.88
N PRO A 415 -8.53 -30.89 19.16
CA PRO A 415 -8.25 -29.50 19.54
C PRO A 415 -8.27 -28.51 18.36
N LEU A 416 -8.43 -28.98 17.12
CA LEU A 416 -8.53 -28.15 15.92
C LEU A 416 -9.68 -28.60 15.01
N LEU A 417 -10.46 -27.66 14.48
CA LEU A 417 -11.40 -27.89 13.39
C LEU A 417 -10.97 -27.12 12.15
N LEU A 418 -10.83 -27.82 11.02
CA LEU A 418 -10.53 -27.22 9.72
C LEU A 418 -11.82 -26.71 9.09
N GLY A 419 -11.91 -25.40 8.85
CA GLY A 419 -13.03 -24.76 8.19
C GLY A 419 -12.83 -24.64 6.67
N ARG A 420 -13.83 -24.09 5.98
CA ARG A 420 -13.77 -23.82 4.52
C ARG A 420 -12.69 -22.83 4.09
N ASP A 421 -12.14 -22.05 5.02
CA ASP A 421 -10.97 -21.20 4.77
C ASP A 421 -9.74 -22.03 4.35
N ILE A 422 -9.59 -23.25 4.89
CA ILE A 422 -8.58 -24.24 4.51
C ILE A 422 -9.15 -25.27 3.53
N LEU A 423 -10.29 -25.88 3.86
CA LEU A 423 -10.84 -27.04 3.14
C LEU A 423 -11.22 -26.76 1.69
N LYS A 424 -11.40 -25.50 1.28
CA LYS A 424 -11.64 -25.13 -0.13
C LYS A 424 -10.51 -25.56 -1.08
N HIS A 425 -9.34 -25.89 -0.53
CA HIS A 425 -8.15 -26.35 -1.26
C HIS A 425 -8.02 -27.88 -1.36
N TYR A 426 -8.91 -28.64 -0.71
CA TYR A 426 -8.78 -30.09 -0.56
C TYR A 426 -10.08 -30.82 -0.93
N GLN A 427 -9.96 -32.11 -1.24
CA GLN A 427 -11.11 -33.03 -1.21
C GLN A 427 -11.15 -33.73 0.13
N VAL A 428 -12.31 -33.70 0.80
CA VAL A 428 -12.48 -34.38 2.09
C VAL A 428 -13.02 -35.79 1.85
N ASP A 429 -12.21 -36.80 2.15
CA ASP A 429 -12.65 -38.19 2.21
C ASP A 429 -13.22 -38.48 3.60
N VAL A 430 -14.55 -38.59 3.68
CA VAL A 430 -15.28 -38.84 4.92
C VAL A 430 -15.01 -40.23 5.52
N THR A 431 -14.40 -41.14 4.76
CA THR A 431 -14.06 -42.50 5.21
C THR A 431 -12.67 -42.61 5.80
N ARG A 432 -11.79 -41.63 5.56
CA ARG A 432 -10.42 -41.64 6.07
C ARG A 432 -10.33 -40.91 7.41
N ARG A 433 -9.73 -41.57 8.41
CA ARG A 433 -9.65 -41.11 9.79
C ARG A 433 -8.29 -41.46 10.38
N ALA A 434 -7.47 -40.45 10.67
CA ALA A 434 -6.14 -40.66 11.25
C ALA A 434 -6.16 -41.18 12.70
N ASP A 435 -7.31 -41.09 13.39
CA ASP A 435 -7.51 -41.63 14.74
C ASP A 435 -7.90 -43.12 14.75
N ASP A 436 -8.30 -43.71 13.61
CA ASP A 436 -8.58 -45.15 13.52
C ASP A 436 -7.29 -45.99 13.45
N GLU A 437 -6.14 -45.39 13.09
CA GLU A 437 -4.85 -46.09 13.03
C GLU A 437 -4.23 -46.34 14.42
N SER A 438 -4.67 -45.63 15.47
CA SER A 438 -4.19 -45.85 16.85
C SER A 438 -4.87 -47.02 17.59
N ASP A 439 -6.03 -47.47 17.14
CA ASP A 439 -6.77 -48.55 17.82
C ASP A 439 -6.23 -49.95 17.48
N VAL A 440 -5.46 -50.10 16.40
CA VAL A 440 -4.90 -51.39 15.97
C VAL A 440 -3.70 -51.83 16.83
N GLU A 441 -2.92 -50.89 17.37
CA GLU A 441 -1.76 -51.23 18.23
C GLU A 441 -2.17 -51.63 19.66
N THR A 442 -3.38 -51.31 20.11
CA THR A 442 -3.81 -51.59 21.50
C THR A 442 -4.52 -52.95 21.64
N GLU A 443 -5.08 -53.50 20.56
CA GLU A 443 -5.74 -54.82 20.58
C GLU A 443 -4.74 -56.01 20.44
N GLU A 444 -3.51 -55.78 19.97
CA GLU A 444 -2.48 -56.84 19.86
C GLU A 444 -1.75 -57.13 21.19
N GLU A 445 -1.75 -56.21 22.17
CA GLU A 445 -1.12 -56.46 23.48
C GLU A 445 -2.04 -57.19 24.48
N GLU A 446 -3.37 -57.02 24.43
CA GLU A 446 -4.31 -57.70 25.34
C GLU A 446 -4.63 -59.17 24.96
N GLN A 447 -4.14 -59.70 23.83
CA GLN A 447 -4.25 -61.12 23.48
C GLN A 447 -2.99 -61.95 23.82
N SER A 448 -2.04 -61.38 24.58
CA SER A 448 -0.79 -62.04 24.95
C SER A 448 -0.58 -62.29 26.44
N GLU A 449 -1.54 -61.97 27.32
CA GLU A 449 -1.56 -62.41 28.73
C GLU A 449 -2.97 -62.86 29.18
N GLU A 450 -3.06 -64.16 29.53
CA GLU A 450 -4.16 -64.95 30.16
C GLU A 450 -5.29 -65.57 29.31
#